data_AF-A0A0N0JPS5-F1
#
_entry.id   AF-A0A0N0JPS5-F1
#
_cell.length_a   1.000
_cell.length_b   1.000
_cell.length_c   1.000
_cell.angle_alpha   90.00
_cell.angle_beta   90.00
_cell.angle_gamma   90.00
#
_symmetry.space_group_name_H-M   'P 1'
#
loop_
_entity.id
_entity.type
_entity.pdbx_description
1 polymer ?
#
loop_
_entity_poly.entity_id
_entity_poly.type
_entity_poly.pdbx_seq_one_letter_code
_entity_poly.pdbx_strand_id
1 'polypeptide(L)'
;MSIKIAGFGLAAALTLGGCQTVQQAAEAKTKLVCFQAGFGETSPRHDECMRTMRPVAQQIEMRQRLDGASEGLDMIAAGIRRR
;
A
#
# COMPACT_ATOMS: atom_id res chain seq x y z
N MET A 1 34.34 -7.67 28.36
CA MET A 1 33.44 -6.74 27.64
C MET A 1 32.47 -7.57 26.82
N SER A 2 31.22 -7.65 27.26
CA SER A 2 30.19 -8.49 26.64
C SER A 2 29.49 -7.75 25.51
N ILE A 3 29.67 -8.23 24.28
CA ILE A 3 28.90 -7.78 23.11
C ILE A 3 27.55 -8.51 23.16
N LYS A 4 26.51 -7.83 23.66
CA LYS A 4 25.11 -8.29 23.59
C LYS A 4 24.50 -7.86 22.25
N ILE A 5 24.79 -8.61 21.18
CA ILE A 5 24.07 -8.52 19.90
C ILE A 5 23.17 -9.76 19.82
N ALA A 6 21.93 -9.65 20.28
CA ALA A 6 20.82 -10.54 19.89
C ALA A 6 19.60 -10.13 20.71
N GLY A 7 18.65 -9.41 20.13
CA GLY A 7 17.34 -9.24 20.77
C GLY A 7 16.50 -8.06 20.32
N PHE A 8 17.09 -7.02 19.71
CA PHE A 8 16.35 -5.79 19.36
C PHE A 8 16.32 -5.45 17.87
N GLY A 9 16.89 -6.29 17.00
CA GLY A 9 16.91 -6.04 15.55
C GLY A 9 15.66 -6.52 14.79
N LEU A 10 14.93 -7.51 15.32
CA LEU A 10 13.81 -8.13 14.57
C LEU A 10 12.45 -7.45 14.80
N ALA A 11 12.29 -6.69 15.90
CA ALA A 11 11.04 -5.98 16.18
C ALA A 11 10.91 -4.68 15.36
N ALA A 12 12.03 -4.09 14.92
CA ALA A 12 12.04 -2.87 14.11
C ALA A 12 11.82 -3.14 12.61
N ALA A 13 11.99 -4.38 12.13
CA ALA A 13 11.70 -4.74 10.74
C ALA A 13 10.20 -4.93 10.47
N LEU A 14 9.40 -5.23 11.51
CA LEU A 14 7.96 -5.40 11.41
C LEU A 14 7.17 -4.07 11.40
N THR A 15 7.82 -2.94 11.71
CA THR A 15 7.17 -1.61 11.65
C THR A 15 7.37 -0.89 10.31
N LEU A 16 8.27 -1.36 9.45
CA LEU A 16 8.51 -0.77 8.12
C LEU A 16 7.49 -1.22 7.05
N GLY A 17 6.61 -2.19 7.37
CA GLY A 17 5.49 -2.60 6.51
C GLY A 17 4.18 -1.84 6.75
N GLY A 18 4.12 -0.92 7.71
CA GLY A 18 2.85 -0.46 8.30
C GLY A 18 2.23 0.84 7.80
N CYS A 19 2.93 1.68 7.03
CA CYS A 19 2.44 3.04 6.77
C CYS A 19 2.63 3.52 5.32
N GLN A 20 2.56 2.64 4.31
CA GLN A 20 2.50 3.14 2.94
C GLN A 20 1.18 3.92 2.79
N THR A 21 1.27 5.22 2.52
CA THR A 21 0.07 6.05 2.36
C THR A 21 -0.69 5.65 1.09
N VAL A 22 -1.98 5.95 1.01
CA VAL A 22 -2.79 5.73 -0.20
C VAL A 22 -2.11 6.36 -1.41
N GLN A 23 -1.50 7.54 -1.25
CA GLN A 23 -0.70 8.17 -2.31
C GLN A 23 0.53 7.36 -2.71
N GLN A 24 1.32 6.84 -1.76
CA GLN A 24 2.52 6.06 -2.06
C GLN A 24 2.19 4.71 -2.72
N ALA A 25 1.14 4.03 -2.25
CA ALA A 25 0.68 2.77 -2.84
C ALA A 25 0.15 2.99 -4.26
N ALA A 26 -0.65 4.03 -4.45
CA ALA A 26 -1.14 4.42 -5.77
C ALA A 26 -0.01 4.80 -6.72
N GLU A 27 0.99 5.56 -6.27
CA GLU A 27 2.14 5.92 -7.10
C GLU A 27 2.93 4.70 -7.55
N ALA A 28 3.22 3.76 -6.64
CA ALA A 28 3.94 2.52 -6.97
C ALA A 28 3.17 1.68 -8.00
N LYS A 29 1.85 1.49 -7.81
CA LYS A 29 1.01 0.78 -8.79
C LYS A 29 0.96 1.48 -10.13
N THR A 30 0.85 2.80 -10.13
CA THR A 30 0.82 3.59 -11.36
C THR A 30 2.12 3.44 -12.15
N LYS A 31 3.29 3.46 -11.47
CA LYS A 31 4.59 3.24 -12.11
C LYS A 31 4.66 1.88 -12.80
N LEU A 32 4.19 0.82 -12.14
CA LEU A 32 4.16 -0.53 -12.72
C LEU A 32 3.28 -0.59 -13.97
N VAL A 33 2.09 0.03 -13.94
CA VAL A 33 1.17 0.06 -15.09
C VAL A 33 1.79 0.83 -16.25
N CYS A 34 2.38 2.00 -16.01
CA CYS A 34 3.03 2.80 -17.04
C CYS A 34 4.26 2.10 -17.63
N PHE A 35 5.02 1.37 -16.81
CA PHE A 35 6.14 0.57 -17.26
C PHE A 35 5.69 -0.63 -18.11
N GLN A 36 4.64 -1.35 -17.69
CA GLN A 36 4.04 -2.44 -18.47
C GLN A 36 3.46 -1.97 -19.81
N ALA A 37 2.96 -0.73 -19.87
CA ALA A 37 2.52 -0.11 -21.11
C ALA A 37 3.69 0.27 -22.06
N GLY A 38 4.94 0.02 -21.66
CA GLY A 38 6.13 0.30 -22.45
C GLY A 38 6.67 1.72 -22.30
N PHE A 39 6.17 2.51 -21.34
CA PHE A 39 6.69 3.85 -21.06
C PHE A 39 7.83 3.76 -20.04
N GLY A 40 9.07 3.83 -20.52
CA GLY A 40 10.25 3.92 -19.67
C GLY A 40 10.18 5.15 -18.75
N GLU A 41 10.74 5.06 -17.54
CA GLU A 41 10.60 6.08 -16.48
C GLU A 41 11.04 7.50 -16.88
N THR A 42 11.95 7.62 -17.86
CA THR A 42 12.44 8.91 -18.38
C THR A 42 11.68 9.41 -19.61
N SER A 43 10.69 8.65 -20.09
CA SER A 43 9.93 9.03 -21.28
C SER A 43 8.84 10.06 -20.94
N PRO A 44 8.59 11.05 -21.81
CA PRO A 44 7.51 12.02 -21.59
C PRO A 44 6.12 11.35 -21.54
N ARG A 45 5.97 10.17 -22.16
CA ARG A 45 4.77 9.36 -22.07
C ARG A 45 4.57 8.68 -20.71
N HIS A 46 5.65 8.43 -19.97
CA HIS A 46 5.56 7.93 -18.59
C HIS A 46 4.97 9.00 -17.68
N ASP A 47 5.41 10.26 -17.80
CA ASP A 47 4.85 11.36 -17.03
C ASP A 47 3.36 11.59 -17.31
N GLU A 48 2.96 11.51 -18.58
CA GLU A 48 1.57 11.63 -18.99
C GLU A 48 0.71 10.46 -18.48
N CYS A 49 1.22 9.24 -18.60
CA CYS A 49 0.58 8.05 -18.05
C CYS A 49 0.42 8.17 -16.53
N MET A 50 1.47 8.59 -15.82
CA MET A 50 1.45 8.80 -14.37
C MET A 50 0.43 9.86 -13.97
N ARG A 51 0.34 11.00 -14.68
CA ARG A 51 -0.66 12.05 -14.39
C ARG A 51 -2.09 11.57 -14.56
N THR A 52 -2.34 10.74 -15.58
CA THR A 52 -3.67 10.23 -15.91
C THR A 52 -4.11 9.11 -14.97
N MET A 53 -3.19 8.19 -14.66
CA MET A 53 -3.50 6.96 -13.94
C MET A 53 -3.37 7.09 -12.42
N ARG A 54 -2.54 8.01 -11.90
CA ARG A 54 -2.38 8.23 -10.46
C ARG A 54 -3.69 8.53 -9.71
N PRO A 55 -4.59 9.42 -10.18
CA PRO A 55 -5.86 9.66 -9.47
C PRO A 55 -6.76 8.42 -9.45
N VAL A 56 -6.76 7.63 -10.53
CA VAL A 56 -7.52 6.37 -10.60
C VAL A 56 -6.97 5.36 -9.60
N ALA A 57 -5.64 5.19 -9.56
CA ALA A 57 -4.99 4.31 -8.59
C ALA A 57 -5.27 4.75 -7.13
N GLN A 58 -5.27 6.06 -6.86
CA GLN A 58 -5.62 6.58 -5.52
C GLN A 58 -7.06 6.24 -5.12
N GLN A 59 -8.02 6.35 -6.05
CA GLN A 59 -9.41 5.99 -5.78
C GLN A 59 -9.57 4.50 -5.51
N ILE A 60 -8.87 3.64 -6.25
CA ILE A 60 -8.89 2.19 -6.05
C ILE A 60 -8.31 1.83 -4.68
N GLU A 61 -7.16 2.38 -4.31
CA GLU A 61 -6.52 2.13 -3.01
C GLU A 61 -7.38 2.63 -1.84
N MET A 62 -7.98 3.82 -1.98
CA MET A 62 -8.90 4.35 -0.97
C MET A 62 -10.13 3.45 -0.80
N ARG A 63 -10.68 2.94 -1.90
CA ARG A 63 -11.83 2.05 -1.86
C ARG A 63 -11.49 0.69 -1.25
N GLN A 64 -10.36 0.10 -1.60
CA GLN A 64 -9.88 -1.16 -0.99
C GLN A 64 -9.70 -1.04 0.52
N ARG A 65 -9.24 0.12 1.02
CA ARG A 65 -9.16 0.36 2.46
C ARG A 65 -10.53 0.48 3.13
N LEU A 66 -11.50 1.09 2.47
CA LEU A 66 -12.87 1.18 2.98
C LEU A 66 -13.55 -0.19 2.98
N ASP A 67 -13.38 -0.96 1.91
CA ASP A 67 -13.93 -2.32 1.79
C ASP A 67 -13.32 -3.22 2.88
N GLY A 68 -12.00 -3.21 3.06
CA GLY A 68 -11.34 -3.97 4.13
C GLY A 68 -11.73 -3.51 5.55
N ALA A 69 -12.02 -2.22 5.75
CA ALA A 69 -12.56 -1.73 7.01
C ALA A 69 -13.99 -2.22 7.26
N SER A 70 -14.83 -2.26 6.21
CA SER A 70 -16.20 -2.79 6.32
C SER A 70 -16.23 -4.29 6.62
N GLU A 71 -15.37 -5.09 5.98
CA GLU A 71 -15.23 -6.52 6.30
C GLU A 71 -14.75 -6.74 7.74
N GLY A 72 -13.83 -5.91 8.23
CA GLY A 72 -13.40 -5.94 9.63
C GLY A 72 -14.55 -5.65 10.61
N LEU A 73 -15.38 -4.66 10.30
CA LEU A 73 -16.58 -4.33 11.11
C LEU A 73 -17.63 -5.44 11.03
N ASP A 74 -17.83 -6.05 9.87
CA ASP A 74 -18.76 -7.17 9.69
C ASP A 74 -18.30 -8.41 10.46
N MET A 75 -17.00 -8.70 10.49
CA MET A 75 -16.45 -9.77 11.33
C MET A 75 -16.64 -9.50 12.84
N ILE A 76 -16.46 -8.25 13.28
CA ILE A 76 -16.74 -7.85 14.68
C ILE A 76 -18.24 -7.98 14.98
N ALA A 77 -19.11 -7.48 14.10
CA ALA A 77 -20.55 -7.56 14.26
C ALA A 77 -21.06 -9.01 14.27
N ALA A 78 -20.48 -9.88 13.44
CA ALA A 78 -20.76 -11.32 13.44
C ALA A 78 -20.25 -12.01 14.72
N GLY A 79 -19.10 -11.57 15.25
CA GLY A 79 -18.56 -12.05 16.52
C GLY A 79 -19.43 -11.65 17.73
N ILE A 80 -20.01 -10.45 17.72
CA ILE A 80 -20.92 -9.97 18.78
C ILE A 80 -22.27 -10.72 18.74
N ARG A 81 -22.77 -11.08 17.55
CA ARG A 81 -24.05 -11.79 17.39
C ARG A 81 -24.04 -13.26 17.82
N ARG A 82 -22.87 -13.86 18.06
CA ARG A 82 -22.72 -15.25 18.55
C ARG A 82 -22.62 -15.36 20.08
N ARG A 83 -22.72 -14.25 20.81
CA ARG A 83 -22.75 -14.21 22.28
C ARG A 83 -24.17 -13.98 22.78
#